data_AF-J9G836-F1
#
_entry.id   AF-J9G836-F1
#
_cell.length_a   1.000
_cell.length_b   1.000
_cell.length_c   1.000
_cell.angle_alpha   90.00
_cell.angle_beta   90.00
_cell.angle_gamma   90.00
#
_symmetry.space_group_name_H-M   'P 1'
#
loop_
_entity.id
_entity.type
_entity.pdbx_description
1 polymer ?
#
loop_
_entity_poly.entity_id
_entity_poly.type
_entity_poly.pdbx_seq_one_letter_code
_entity_poly.pdbx_strand_id
1 'polypeptide(L)' 'EVVYQLLGGLRSGMGYCGANSIETLHNAKFTRITNAGVLESHPHDITITSEAPNYSRPE' A
#
# COMPACT_ATOMS: atom_id res chain seq x y z
N GLU A 1 10.25 -14.78 0.19
CA GLU A 1 8.89 -14.37 0.57
C GLU A 1 8.73 -12.85 0.69
N VAL A 2 9.51 -12.17 1.54
CA VAL A 2 9.45 -10.69 1.71
C VAL A 2 9.61 -9.92 0.39
N VAL A 3 10.65 -10.21 -0.40
CA VAL A 3 10.88 -9.54 -1.70
C VAL A 3 9.72 -9.75 -2.67
N TYR A 4 9.09 -10.94 -2.64
CA TYR A 4 7.92 -11.22 -3.47
C TYR A 4 6.72 -10.34 -3.07
N GLN A 5 6.47 -10.18 -1.77
CA GLN A 5 5.41 -9.30 -1.27
C GLN A 5 5.68 -7.82 -1.60
N LEU A 6 6.93 -7.37 -1.47
CA LEU A 6 7.33 -6.01 -1.83
C LEU A 6 7.13 -5.73 -3.34
N LEU A 7 7.57 -6.67 -4.20
CA LEU A 7 7.35 -6.56 -5.65
C LEU A 7 5.87 -6.62 -6.01
N GLY A 8 5.08 -7.43 -5.31
CA GLY A 8 3.63 -7.50 -5.48
C GLY A 8 2.95 -6.17 -5.16
N GLY A 9 3.31 -5.54 -4.03
CA GLY A 9 2.82 -4.22 -3.64
C GLY A 9 3.17 -3.14 -4.65
N LEU A 10 4.43 -3.10 -5.11
CA LEU A 10 4.88 -2.16 -6.14
C LEU A 10 4.08 -2.31 -7.44
N ARG A 11 3.90 -3.55 -7.94
CA ARG A 11 3.15 -3.82 -9.17
C ARG A 11 1.67 -3.44 -9.04
N SER A 12 1.06 -3.68 -7.88
CA SER A 12 -0.30 -3.24 -7.58
C SER A 12 -0.43 -1.72 -7.67
N GLY A 13 0.48 -0.98 -7.02
CA GLY A 13 0.54 0.48 -7.09
C GLY A 13 0.74 1.01 -8.51
N MET A 14 1.67 0.40 -9.26
CA MET A 14 1.88 0.70 -10.69
C MET A 14 0.60 0.50 -11.51
N GLY A 15 -0.16 -0.57 -11.24
CA GLY A 15 -1.46 -0.84 -11.87
C GLY A 15 -2.49 0.26 -11.59
N TYR A 16 -2.64 0.67 -10.33
CA TYR A 16 -3.55 1.77 -9.96
C TYR A 16 -3.18 3.11 -10.60
N CYS A 17 -1.88 3.37 -10.77
CA CYS A 17 -1.39 4.58 -11.41
C CYS A 17 -1.31 4.49 -12.95
N GLY A 18 -1.63 3.35 -13.56
CA GLY A 18 -1.48 3.14 -15.01
C GLY A 18 -0.03 3.23 -15.50
N ALA A 19 0.95 2.96 -14.62
CA ALA A 19 2.37 3.05 -14.91
C ALA A 19 2.91 1.70 -15.42
N ASN A 20 3.41 1.67 -16.66
CA ASN A 20 4.00 0.47 -17.26
C ASN A 20 5.50 0.30 -16.93
N SER A 21 6.12 1.31 -16.30
CA SER A 21 7.53 1.34 -15.92
C SER A 21 7.73 2.15 -14.64
N ILE A 22 8.93 2.09 -14.05
CA ILE A 22 9.24 2.86 -12.85
C ILE A 22 9.33 4.36 -13.16
N GLU A 23 9.87 4.70 -14.33
CA GLU A 23 9.98 6.07 -14.82
C GLU A 23 8.60 6.70 -15.01
N THR A 24 7.62 5.93 -15.50
CA THR A 24 6.24 6.41 -15.62
C THR A 24 5.55 6.54 -14.26
N LEU A 25 5.84 5.65 -13.31
CA LEU A 25 5.34 5.73 -11.93
C LEU A 25 5.79 7.02 -11.23
N HIS A 26 7.00 7.50 -11.49
CA HIS A 26 7.51 8.74 -10.90
C HIS A 26 6.67 9.99 -11.25
N ASN A 27 5.84 9.92 -12.31
CA ASN A 27 4.93 11.00 -12.68
C ASN A 27 3.58 10.96 -11.97
N ALA A 28 3.32 9.92 -11.17
CA ALA A 28 2.09 9.78 -10.40
C ALA A 28 1.86 10.98 -9.47
N LYS A 29 0.59 11.25 -9.16
CA LYS A 29 0.20 12.38 -8.32
C LYS A 29 -0.18 11.88 -6.95
N PHE A 30 0.32 12.58 -5.93
CA PHE A 30 -0.09 12.37 -4.55
C PHE A 30 -1.20 13.36 -4.18
N THR A 31 -2.10 12.90 -3.34
CA THR A 31 -3.05 13.77 -2.65
C THR A 31 -2.63 13.91 -1.19
N ARG A 32 -2.83 15.10 -0.61
CA ARG A 32 -2.56 15.32 0.81
C ARG A 32 -3.74 14.76 1.62
N ILE A 33 -3.44 13.91 2.59
CA ILE A 33 -4.42 13.36 3.52
C ILE A 33 -4.30 14.00 4.91
N THR A 34 -5.33 13.82 5.72
CA THR A 34 -5.36 14.22 7.14
C THR A 34 -4.90 13.05 8.02
N ASN A 35 -4.69 13.28 9.32
CA ASN A 35 -4.43 12.19 10.27
C ASN A 35 -5.57 11.17 10.34
N ALA A 36 -6.82 11.63 10.18
CA ALA A 36 -7.97 10.72 10.09
C ALA A 36 -7.86 9.83 8.84
N GLY A 37 -7.41 10.37 7.70
CA GLY A 37 -7.16 9.58 6.49
C GLY A 37 -6.04 8.54 6.65
N VAL A 38 -5.06 8.79 7.51
CA VAL A 38 -4.01 7.80 7.83
C VAL A 38 -4.61 6.62 8.60
N LEU A 39 -5.46 6.90 9.60
CA LEU A 39 -6.17 5.85 10.34
C LEU A 39 -7.12 5.06 9.42
N GLU A 40 -7.83 5.78 8.55
CA GLU A 40 -8.73 5.18 7.54
C GLU A 40 -7.98 4.27 6.57
N SER A 41 -6.76 4.62 6.18
CA SER A 41 -5.98 3.83 5.21
C SER A 41 -5.56 2.45 5.74
N HIS A 42 -5.47 2.29 7.06
CA HIS A 42 -5.18 1.00 7.70
C HIS A 42 -6.49 0.28 8.02
N PRO A 43 -6.53 -1.06 8.17
CA PRO A 43 -7.68 -1.74 8.75
C PRO A 43 -8.06 -1.07 10.08
N HIS A 44 -9.32 -0.69 10.24
CA HIS A 44 -9.86 -0.02 11.42
C HIS A 44 -11.20 -0.65 11.79
N ASP A 45 -11.60 -0.52 13.06
CA ASP A 45 -12.86 -1.05 13.62
C ASP A 45 -13.06 -2.57 13.49
N ILE A 46 -11.97 -3.34 13.37
CA ILE A 46 -11.97 -4.81 13.28
C ILE A 46 -10.84 -5.43 14.10
N THR A 47 -11.02 -6.69 14.49
CA THR A 47 -9.98 -7.53 15.09
C THR A 47 -9.38 -8.43 14.01
N ILE A 48 -8.06 -8.37 13.82
CA ILE A 48 -7.34 -9.26 12.91
C ILE A 48 -7.28 -10.64 13.55
N THR A 49 -7.91 -11.63 12.92
CA THR A 49 -7.95 -13.02 13.41
C THR A 49 -6.92 -13.92 12.71
N SER A 50 -6.33 -13.45 11.62
CA SER A 50 -5.31 -14.16 10.84
C SER A 50 -4.34 -13.14 10.26
N GLU A 51 -3.05 -13.40 10.43
CA GLU A 51 -1.98 -12.52 9.96
C GLU A 51 -1.82 -12.57 8.43
N ALA A 52 -1.68 -11.39 7.83
CA ALA A 52 -1.40 -11.28 6.41
C ALA A 52 0.11 -11.29 6.16
N PRO A 53 0.60 -11.91 5.07
CA PRO A 53 2.03 -12.03 4.79
C PRO A 53 2.72 -10.70 4.42
N ASN A 54 1.94 -9.62 4.21
CA ASN A 54 2.41 -8.31 3.76
C ASN A 54 1.88 -7.14 4.60
N TYR A 55 1.25 -7.42 5.74
CA TYR A 55 0.71 -6.37 6.60
C TYR A 55 0.97 -6.73 8.06
N SER A 56 1.73 -5.88 8.76
CA SER A 56 1.99 -5.98 10.18
C SER A 56 1.88 -4.57 10.76
N ARG A 57 1.11 -4.38 11.82
CA ARG A 57 1.12 -3.10 12.53
C ARG A 57 2.45 -3.00 13.29
N PRO A 58 3.24 -1.92 13.11
CA PRO A 58 4.23 -1.57 14.11
C PRO A 58 3.48 -1.33 15.43
N GLU A 59 3.99 -1.87 16.54
CA GLU A 59 3.57 -1.46 17.88
C GLU A 59 3.78 0.05 18.08
#